data_AF-A0A318QRF4-F1
#
_entry.id   AF-A0A318QRF4-F1
#
_cell.length_a   1.000
_cell.length_b   1.000
_cell.length_c   1.000
_cell.angle_alpha   90.00
_cell.angle_beta   90.00
_cell.angle_gamma   90.00
#
_symmetry.space_group_name_H-M   'P 1'
#
loop_
_entity.id
_entity.type
_entity.pdbx_description
1 polymer ?
#
loop_
_entity_poly.entity_id
_entity_poly.type
_entity_poly.pdbx_seq_one_letter_code
_entity_poly.pdbx_strand_id
1 'polypeptide(L)'
;MGEALERWLSREGLARRIDVKPHNVARMVKQGKLPRPSYHLGERSPRWDRHAVDALMMKSQGIEIKRDMDEILEQACEEKIRQHAALQSRKKAAGRRVN
;
A
#
# COMPACT_ATOMS: atom_id res chain seq x y z
N MET A 1 -10.28 15.45 -8.57
CA MET A 1 -9.49 14.82 -9.66
C MET A 1 -8.61 13.74 -9.04
N GLY A 2 -8.78 12.48 -9.47
CA GLY A 2 -8.50 11.25 -8.73
C GLY A 2 -7.04 10.80 -8.58
N GLU A 3 -6.06 11.70 -8.48
CA GLU A 3 -4.64 11.33 -8.39
C GLU A 3 -4.27 10.66 -7.04
N ALA A 4 -5.08 10.84 -5.98
CA ALA A 4 -4.81 10.30 -4.64
C ALA A 4 -4.93 8.77 -4.55
N LEU A 5 -5.44 8.08 -5.58
CA LEU A 5 -5.55 6.61 -5.67
C LEU A 5 -4.73 6.01 -6.82
N GLU A 6 -4.04 6.84 -7.62
CA GLU A 6 -3.32 6.34 -8.79
C GLU A 6 -2.03 5.64 -8.35
N ARG A 7 -1.93 4.33 -8.63
CA ARG A 7 -0.74 3.53 -8.34
C ARG A 7 0.49 4.03 -9.10
N TRP A 8 0.30 4.55 -10.30
CA TRP A 8 1.37 5.01 -11.20
C TRP A 8 1.40 6.54 -11.28
N LEU A 9 2.34 7.14 -10.56
CA LEU A 9 2.47 8.58 -10.46
C LEU A 9 3.21 9.16 -11.66
N SER A 10 2.68 10.25 -12.20
CA SER A 10 3.42 11.13 -13.12
C SER A 10 4.53 11.86 -12.36
N ARG A 11 5.46 12.52 -13.09
CA ARG A 11 6.51 13.35 -12.45
C ARG A 11 5.91 14.42 -11.54
N GLU A 12 4.81 15.04 -11.96
CA GLU A 12 4.12 16.09 -11.19
C GLU A 12 3.36 15.52 -9.99
N GLY A 13 2.66 14.40 -10.18
CA GLY A 13 1.97 13.71 -9.09
C GLY A 13 2.94 13.20 -8.02
N LEU A 14 4.09 12.69 -8.44
CA LEU A 14 5.17 12.31 -7.53
C LEU A 14 5.70 13.54 -6.77
N ALA A 15 6.04 14.61 -7.48
CA ALA A 15 6.57 15.83 -6.88
C ALA A 15 5.64 16.43 -5.82
N ARG A 16 4.33 16.48 -6.10
CA ARG A 16 3.30 16.89 -5.14
C ARG A 16 3.22 15.96 -3.93
N ARG A 17 3.38 14.65 -4.12
CA ARG A 17 3.29 13.66 -3.04
C ARG A 17 4.42 13.79 -2.01
N ILE A 18 5.64 14.03 -2.48
CA ILE A 18 6.82 14.14 -1.61
C ILE A 18 7.18 15.60 -1.29
N ASP A 19 6.30 16.54 -1.63
CA ASP A 19 6.45 17.98 -1.45
C ASP A 19 7.80 18.53 -1.97
N VAL A 20 8.18 18.14 -3.18
CA VAL A 20 9.38 18.66 -3.85
C VAL A 20 9.04 19.29 -5.20
N LYS A 21 9.95 20.13 -5.70
CA LYS A 21 9.82 20.67 -7.07
C LYS A 21 10.04 19.58 -8.13
N PRO A 22 9.27 19.54 -9.24
CA PRO A 22 9.39 18.50 -10.27
C PRO A 22 10.79 18.32 -10.89
N HIS A 23 11.60 19.39 -10.95
CA HIS A 23 12.98 19.29 -11.43
C HIS A 23 13.91 18.52 -10.48
N ASN A 24 13.61 18.52 -9.17
CA ASN A 24 14.40 17.80 -8.18
C ASN A 24 14.17 16.29 -8.24
N VAL A 25 13.03 15.84 -8.77
CA VAL A 25 12.71 14.41 -8.94
C VAL A 25 13.80 13.71 -9.75
N ALA A 26 14.21 14.27 -10.90
CA ALA A 26 15.26 13.68 -11.74
C ALA A 26 16.61 13.61 -11.01
N ARG A 27 16.94 14.63 -10.21
CA ARG A 27 18.15 14.65 -9.38
C ARG A 27 18.10 13.59 -8.28
N MET A 28 16.96 13.43 -7.61
CA MET A 28 16.79 12.45 -6.54
C MET A 28 16.85 11.01 -7.03
N VAL A 29 16.32 10.74 -8.24
CA VAL A 29 16.49 9.43 -8.91
C VAL A 29 17.97 9.14 -9.18
N LYS A 30 18.72 10.12 -9.70
CA LYS A 30 20.18 9.98 -9.92
C LYS A 30 20.96 9.75 -8.62
N GLN A 31 20.50 10.33 -7.51
CA GLN A 31 21.07 10.17 -6.19
C GLN A 31 20.67 8.85 -5.50
N GLY A 32 19.83 8.01 -6.12
CA GLY A 32 19.34 6.77 -5.51
C GLY A 32 18.32 6.98 -4.39
N LYS A 33 17.81 8.20 -4.21
CA LYS A 33 16.80 8.56 -3.19
C LYS A 33 15.37 8.30 -3.66
N LEU A 34 15.17 7.99 -4.93
CA LEU A 34 13.89 7.63 -5.53
C LEU A 34 14.07 6.40 -6.43
N PRO A 35 13.03 5.56 -6.57
CA PRO A 35 13.08 4.42 -7.48
C PRO A 35 13.22 4.86 -8.93
N ARG A 36 13.76 3.98 -9.77
CA ARG A 36 13.86 4.22 -11.22
C ARG A 36 12.46 4.34 -11.82
N PRO A 37 12.22 5.31 -12.70
CA PRO A 37 10.95 5.41 -13.42
C PRO A 37 10.76 4.21 -14.35
N SER A 38 9.49 3.83 -14.49
CA SER A 38 9.03 2.95 -15.56
C SER A 38 8.66 3.77 -16.79
N TYR A 39 9.02 3.24 -17.96
CA TYR A 39 8.78 3.87 -19.27
C TYR A 39 7.76 3.11 -20.11
N HIS A 40 6.90 2.29 -19.50
CA HIS A 40 5.90 1.49 -20.22
C HIS A 40 4.94 2.31 -21.11
N LEU A 41 4.71 3.59 -20.79
CA LEU A 41 3.85 4.51 -21.56
C LEU A 41 4.64 5.42 -22.52
N GLY A 42 5.93 5.13 -22.73
CA GLY A 42 6.82 5.86 -23.62
C GLY A 42 7.96 6.57 -22.91
N GLU A 43 9.08 6.76 -23.62
CA GLU A 43 10.33 7.33 -23.09
C GLU A 43 10.17 8.75 -22.51
N ARG A 44 9.19 9.52 -23.02
CA ARG A 44 8.91 10.89 -22.58
C ARG A 44 7.97 10.98 -21.38
N SER A 45 7.39 9.86 -20.96
CA SER A 45 6.37 9.78 -19.91
C SER A 45 6.79 8.84 -18.77
N PRO A 46 7.83 9.20 -17.99
CA PRO A 46 8.26 8.40 -16.87
C PRO A 46 7.15 8.30 -15.81
N ARG A 47 6.92 7.08 -15.31
CA ARG A 47 5.96 6.77 -14.26
C ARG A 47 6.65 6.13 -13.07
N TRP A 48 6.17 6.44 -11.86
CA TRP A 48 6.69 5.86 -10.63
C TRP A 48 5.61 5.04 -9.93
N ASP A 49 5.95 3.85 -9.46
CA ASP A 49 5.05 3.09 -8.59
C ASP A 49 5.02 3.77 -7.21
N ARG A 50 3.82 4.18 -6.80
CA ARG A 50 3.55 4.82 -5.52
C ARG A 50 4.06 3.99 -4.34
N HIS A 51 3.82 2.68 -4.34
CA HIS A 51 4.20 1.83 -3.22
C HIS A 51 5.72 1.72 -3.09
N ALA A 52 6.42 1.67 -4.22
CA ALA A 52 7.87 1.66 -4.24
C ALA A 52 8.46 2.98 -3.70
N VAL A 53 7.83 4.12 -4.04
CA VAL A 53 8.24 5.43 -3.52
C VAL A 53 8.00 5.51 -2.01
N ASP A 54 6.80 5.15 -1.54
CA ASP A 54 6.44 5.24 -0.13
C ASP A 54 7.33 4.32 0.72
N ALA A 55 7.57 3.07 0.27
CA ALA A 55 8.45 2.14 0.98
C ALA A 55 9.89 2.66 1.08
N LEU A 56 10.40 3.30 0.02
CA LEU A 56 11.76 3.84 0.00
C LEU A 56 11.88 5.10 0.87
N MET A 57 10.85 5.94 0.92
CA MET A 57 10.79 7.10 1.82
C MET A 57 10.71 6.68 3.29
N MET A 58 9.87 5.70 3.62
CA MET A 58 9.79 5.15 4.98
C MET A 58 11.14 4.57 5.41
N LYS A 59 11.79 3.80 4.53
CA LYS A 59 13.14 3.28 4.77
C LYS A 59 14.18 4.40 4.98
N SER A 60 14.11 5.48 4.19
CA SER A 60 15.04 6.62 4.30
C SER A 60 14.85 7.44 5.58
N GLN A 61 13.67 7.38 6.21
CA GLN A 61 13.38 8.05 7.48
C GLN A 61 13.78 7.21 8.70
N GLY A 62 14.41 6.04 8.49
CA GLY A 62 14.75 5.12 9.58
C GLY A 62 13.53 4.41 10.16
N ILE A 63 12.37 4.53 9.51
CA ILE A 63 11.18 3.76 9.86
C ILE A 63 11.35 2.39 9.19
N GLU A 64 11.96 1.46 9.92
CA GLU A 64 11.86 0.05 9.55
C GLU A 64 10.40 -0.38 9.67
N ILE A 65 9.74 -0.57 8.55
CA ILE A 65 8.51 -1.36 8.51
C ILE A 65 8.95 -2.80 8.82
N LYS A 66 9.01 -3.16 10.10
CA LYS A 66 8.96 -4.56 10.50
C LYS A 66 7.70 -5.12 9.85
N ARG A 67 7.88 -6.10 8.98
CA ARG A 67 6.78 -6.79 8.30
C ARG A 67 6.03 -7.63 9.32
N ASP A 68 5.26 -6.96 10.17
CA ASP A 68 4.28 -7.60 11.04
C ASP A 68 2.88 -7.44 10.41
N MET A 69 2.76 -6.93 9.18
CA MET A 69 1.46 -6.84 8.51
C MET A 69 0.91 -8.22 8.14
N ASP A 70 1.77 -9.18 7.76
CA ASP A 70 1.35 -10.55 7.46
C ASP A 70 0.85 -11.26 8.74
N GLU A 71 1.53 -11.06 9.88
CA GLU A 71 1.16 -11.64 11.18
C GLU A 71 -0.09 -11.00 11.78
N ILE A 72 -0.24 -9.67 11.64
CA ILE A 72 -1.45 -8.94 12.05
C ILE A 72 -2.65 -9.33 11.17
N LEU A 73 -2.45 -9.52 9.85
CA LEU A 73 -3.51 -9.96 8.94
C LEU A 73 -3.94 -11.40 9.25
N GLU A 74 -3.00 -12.30 9.54
CA GLU A 74 -3.29 -13.69 9.91
C GLU A 74 -4.08 -13.76 11.23
N GLN A 75 -3.68 -13.00 12.25
CA GLN A 75 -4.45 -12.88 13.51
C GLN A 75 -5.86 -12.34 13.29
N ALA A 76 -6.01 -11.29 12.46
CA ALA A 76 -7.32 -10.71 12.17
C ALA A 76 -8.23 -11.68 11.39
N CYS A 77 -7.66 -12.47 10.49
CA CYS A 77 -8.37 -13.51 9.76
C CYS A 77 -8.86 -14.64 10.69
N GLU A 78 -8.01 -15.14 11.58
CA GLU A 78 -8.38 -16.18 12.55
C GLU A 78 -9.51 -15.74 13.50
N GLU A 79 -9.45 -14.49 13.96
CA GLU A 79 -10.47 -13.95 14.88
C GLU A 79 -11.85 -13.88 14.22
N LYS A 80 -11.91 -13.43 12.96
CA LYS A 80 -13.16 -13.37 12.17
C LYS A 80 -13.75 -14.75 11.92
N ILE A 81 -12.91 -15.75 11.63
CA ILE A 81 -13.36 -17.14 11.42
C ILE A 81 -13.95 -17.72 12.71
N ARG A 82 -13.31 -17.48 13.86
CA ARG A 82 -13.80 -17.94 15.17
C ARG A 82 -15.14 -17.29 15.54
N GLN A 83 -15.29 -15.98 15.30
CA GLN A 83 -16.55 -15.27 15.54
C GLN A 83 -17.67 -15.81 14.65
N HIS A 84 -17.40 -16.05 13.37
CA HIS A 84 -18.40 -16.61 12.45
C HIS A 84 -18.82 -18.04 12.87
N ALA A 85 -17.87 -18.89 13.26
CA ALA A 85 -18.17 -20.24 13.76
C ALA A 85 -19.02 -20.22 15.03
N ALA A 86 -18.76 -19.30 15.97
CA ALA A 86 -19.54 -19.13 17.19
C ALA A 86 -20.98 -18.63 16.92
N LEU A 87 -21.17 -17.77 15.92
CA LEU A 87 -22.50 -17.32 15.50
C LEU A 87 -23.29 -18.45 14.83
N GLN A 88 -22.63 -19.28 14.02
CA GLN A 88 -23.26 -20.42 13.35
C GLN A 88 -23.64 -21.54 14.34
N SER A 89 -22.81 -21.81 15.36
CA SER A 89 -23.13 -22.79 16.41
C SER A 89 -24.31 -22.33 17.28
N ARG A 90 -24.38 -21.03 17.62
CA ARG A 90 -25.54 -20.44 18.32
C ARG A 90 -26.83 -20.51 17.49
N LYS A 91 -26.76 -20.24 16.18
CA LYS A 91 -27.91 -20.40 15.26
C LYS A 91 -28.37 -21.85 15.15
N LYS A 92 -27.46 -22.82 15.05
CA LYS A 92 -27.81 -24.26 15.07
C LYS A 92 -28.43 -24.70 16.40
N ALA A 93 -27.94 -24.19 17.54
CA ALA A 93 -28.50 -24.51 18.85
C ALA A 93 -29.90 -23.90 19.06
N ALA A 94 -30.14 -22.69 18.55
CA ALA A 94 -31.45 -22.04 18.57
C ALA A 94 -32.46 -22.74 17.63
N GLY A 95 -32.03 -23.15 16.44
CA GLY A 95 -32.88 -23.88 15.48
C GLY A 95 -33.19 -25.32 15.89
N ARG A 96 -32.39 -25.95 16.75
CA ARG A 96 -32.61 -27.33 17.23
C ARG A 96 -33.61 -27.42 18.39
N ARG A 97 -34.05 -26.31 18.97
CA ARG A 97 -35.05 -26.26 20.06
C ARG A 97 -36.50 -26.17 19.56
N VAL A 98 -36.72 -26.13 18.25
CA VAL A 98 -38.04 -26.14 17.63
C VAL A 98 -38.16 -27.41 16.77
N ASN A 99 -38.32 -28.54 17.45
CA ASN A 99 -38.93 -29.77 16.95
C ASN A 99 -39.24 -30.68 18.14
#